data_AF-A0A317HLZ5-F1
#
_entry.id   AF-A0A317HLZ5-F1
#
_cell.length_a   1.000
_cell.length_b   1.000
_cell.length_c   1.000
_cell.angle_alpha   90.00
_cell.angle_beta   90.00
_cell.angle_gamma   90.00
#
_symmetry.space_group_name_H-M   'P 1'
#
loop_
_entity.id
_entity.type
_entity.pdbx_description
1 polymer ?
#
loop_
_entity_poly.entity_id
_entity_poly.type
_entity_poly.pdbx_seq_one_letter_code
_entity_poly.pdbx_strand_id
1 'polypeptide(L)'
;MKSRTLKIAAVCIAVFAVILASNRLGVVEGQQKKTPGEGFAAVPGVKGGQDVFGPYDPVQKWPKPLSESLPNHEGWTWSQSTDVFAENPDRVFVTQKGELPVLPTQLRTTWLPEIGPSLKFPVGGGVPIRETASATPSGGKASADGRNGRPGIDWRWEHVIVVFDRNGNMIEDWSQWDSIWGRPHDVEISPYDPEKNIWIVDADNHFVSKFSHDGKKRLLTLGTPGVPGTDDTHFSRPTFMAFMDANT
;
A
#
# COMPACT_ATOMS: atom_id res chain seq x y z
N MET A 1 41.61 -7.02 -53.48
CA MET A 1 40.37 -7.75 -53.13
C MET A 1 39.47 -7.82 -54.37
N LYS A 2 38.97 -9.01 -54.73
CA LYS A 2 38.17 -9.19 -55.96
C LYS A 2 36.84 -8.42 -55.83
N SER A 3 36.41 -7.75 -56.90
CA SER A 3 35.19 -6.92 -56.99
C SER A 3 33.94 -7.53 -56.32
N ARG A 4 33.80 -8.87 -56.32
CA ARG A 4 32.70 -9.58 -55.65
C ARG A 4 32.74 -9.46 -54.11
N THR A 5 33.91 -9.49 -53.50
CA THR A 5 34.07 -9.39 -52.03
C THR A 5 33.69 -8.00 -51.53
N LEU A 6 34.00 -6.95 -52.30
CA LEU A 6 33.65 -5.57 -51.96
C LEU A 6 32.13 -5.34 -52.03
N LYS A 7 31.46 -5.92 -53.04
CA LYS A 7 30.00 -5.85 -53.19
C LYS A 7 29.28 -6.57 -52.05
N ILE A 8 29.75 -7.75 -51.65
CA ILE A 8 29.17 -8.50 -50.52
C ILE A 8 29.32 -7.71 -49.22
N ALA A 9 30.50 -7.16 -48.95
CA ALA A 9 30.74 -6.34 -47.76
C ALA A 9 29.82 -5.10 -47.72
N ALA A 10 29.65 -4.41 -48.85
CA ALA A 10 28.75 -3.25 -48.95
C ALA A 10 27.28 -3.62 -48.68
N VAL A 11 26.81 -4.76 -49.19
CA VAL A 11 25.46 -5.26 -48.92
C VAL A 11 25.28 -5.62 -47.45
N CYS A 12 26.26 -6.30 -46.84
CA CYS A 12 26.19 -6.63 -45.41
C CYS A 12 26.14 -5.38 -44.52
N ILE A 13 26.92 -4.35 -44.84
CA ILE A 13 26.91 -3.07 -44.10
C ILE A 13 25.56 -2.37 -44.26
N ALA A 14 25.00 -2.35 -45.47
CA ALA A 14 23.70 -1.74 -45.71
C ALA A 14 22.58 -2.46 -44.95
N VAL A 15 22.57 -3.80 -44.96
CA VAL A 15 21.60 -4.60 -44.20
C VAL A 15 21.75 -4.36 -42.70
N PHE A 16 22.99 -4.31 -42.20
CA PHE A 16 23.25 -4.05 -40.78
C PHE A 16 22.80 -2.64 -40.36
N ALA A 17 23.02 -1.63 -41.20
CA ALA A 17 22.53 -0.27 -40.97
C ALA A 17 21.00 -0.19 -40.96
N VAL A 18 20.32 -0.93 -41.84
CA VAL A 18 18.85 -1.01 -41.87
C VAL A 18 18.31 -1.66 -40.60
N ILE A 19 18.93 -2.75 -40.12
CA ILE A 19 18.52 -3.41 -38.86
C ILE A 19 18.74 -2.50 -37.65
N LEU A 20 19.85 -1.76 -37.60
CA LEU A 20 20.11 -0.81 -36.53
C LEU A 20 19.14 0.38 -36.55
N ALA A 21 18.77 0.86 -37.75
CA ALA A 21 17.78 1.91 -37.90
C ALA A 21 16.36 1.42 -37.55
N SER A 22 15.97 0.21 -37.97
CA SER A 22 14.66 -0.37 -37.64
C SER A 22 14.51 -0.63 -36.14
N ASN A 23 15.57 -1.09 -35.46
CA ASN A 23 15.55 -1.29 -34.01
C ASN A 23 15.55 0.02 -33.21
N ARG A 24 15.94 1.15 -33.81
CA ARG A 24 15.85 2.48 -33.18
C ARG A 24 14.52 3.20 -33.46
N LEU A 25 13.85 2.87 -34.57
CA LEU A 25 12.60 3.51 -34.99
C LEU A 25 11.36 2.69 -34.63
N GLY A 26 11.51 1.40 -34.32
CA GLY A 26 10.44 0.57 -33.80
C GLY A 26 10.14 0.92 -32.34
N VAL A 27 9.19 1.83 -32.11
CA VAL A 27 8.46 1.85 -30.85
C VAL A 27 7.64 0.57 -30.82
N VAL A 28 8.01 -0.38 -29.95
CA VAL A 28 7.20 -1.57 -29.72
C VAL A 28 5.83 -1.08 -29.22
N GLU A 29 4.74 -1.44 -29.87
CA GLU A 29 3.38 -0.94 -29.54
C GLU A 29 2.99 -1.17 -28.06
N GLY A 30 3.65 -2.12 -27.37
CA GLY A 30 3.51 -2.32 -25.92
C GLY A 30 4.18 -1.27 -25.01
N GLN A 31 4.90 -0.28 -25.56
CA GLN A 31 5.54 0.81 -24.82
C GLN A 31 4.85 2.17 -25.01
N GLN A 32 3.74 2.24 -25.76
CA GLN A 32 2.92 3.45 -25.70
C GLN A 32 2.43 3.62 -24.26
N LYS A 33 2.71 4.80 -23.69
CA LYS A 33 2.23 5.23 -22.39
C LYS A 33 0.71 5.30 -22.47
N LYS A 34 0.02 4.19 -22.16
CA LYS A 34 -1.45 4.14 -22.11
C LYS A 34 -1.93 5.25 -21.17
N THR A 35 -2.98 5.96 -21.56
CA THR A 35 -3.60 6.90 -20.65
C THR A 35 -4.28 6.07 -19.53
N PRO A 36 -4.05 6.36 -18.24
CA PRO A 36 -4.71 5.63 -17.17
C PRO A 36 -6.24 5.60 -17.38
N GLY A 37 -6.84 4.41 -17.36
CA GLY A 37 -8.26 4.19 -17.63
C GLY A 37 -8.63 3.82 -19.08
N GLU A 38 -7.65 3.73 -19.99
CA GLU A 38 -7.83 3.17 -21.35
C GLU A 38 -7.68 1.63 -21.40
N GLY A 39 -7.54 0.96 -20.25
CA GLY A 39 -7.55 -0.49 -20.19
C GLY A 39 -8.93 -1.07 -20.51
N PHE A 40 -8.95 -2.31 -20.98
CA PHE A 40 -10.20 -3.02 -21.21
C PHE A 40 -10.81 -3.45 -19.87
N ALA A 41 -11.91 -2.82 -19.46
CA ALA A 41 -12.79 -3.41 -18.46
C ALA A 41 -13.56 -4.59 -19.08
N ALA A 42 -13.88 -5.62 -18.28
CA ALA A 42 -14.86 -6.64 -18.67
C ALA A 42 -16.19 -6.03 -19.16
N VAL A 43 -16.57 -4.85 -18.67
CA VAL A 43 -17.70 -4.06 -19.16
C VAL A 43 -17.24 -2.65 -19.53
N PRO A 44 -17.25 -2.26 -20.82
CA PRO A 44 -16.84 -0.93 -21.26
C PRO A 44 -17.59 0.19 -20.53
N GLY A 45 -16.85 1.20 -20.07
CA GLY A 45 -17.42 2.38 -19.38
C GLY A 45 -17.72 2.19 -17.88
N VAL A 46 -17.54 0.98 -17.33
CA VAL A 46 -17.68 0.74 -15.89
C VAL A 46 -16.37 1.06 -15.17
N LYS A 47 -16.45 1.84 -14.09
CA LYS A 47 -15.34 2.03 -13.15
C LYS A 47 -15.23 0.78 -12.26
N GLY A 48 -14.05 0.19 -12.19
CA GLY A 48 -13.81 -1.03 -11.40
C GLY A 48 -14.21 -2.30 -12.15
N GLY A 49 -14.43 -3.40 -11.42
CA GLY A 49 -14.79 -4.70 -11.98
C GLY A 49 -14.38 -5.85 -11.08
N GLN A 50 -14.66 -7.08 -11.51
CA GLN A 50 -14.20 -8.32 -10.86
C GLN A 50 -12.81 -8.74 -11.35
N ASP A 51 -12.31 -8.15 -12.44
CA ASP A 51 -10.94 -8.35 -12.90
C ASP A 51 -9.96 -7.79 -11.86
N VAL A 52 -8.82 -8.46 -11.68
CA VAL A 52 -7.83 -8.16 -10.62
C VAL A 52 -7.49 -6.68 -10.50
N PHE A 53 -7.45 -5.95 -11.62
CA PHE A 53 -7.23 -4.50 -11.67
C PHE A 53 -8.34 -3.73 -12.39
N GLY A 54 -9.43 -4.39 -12.83
CA GLY A 54 -10.44 -3.76 -13.70
C GLY A 54 -9.83 -3.14 -14.97
N PRO A 55 -10.34 -1.99 -15.45
CA PRO A 55 -9.78 -1.26 -16.60
C PRO A 55 -8.47 -0.51 -16.31
N TYR A 56 -7.89 -0.66 -15.12
CA TYR A 56 -6.77 0.16 -14.67
C TYR A 56 -5.44 -0.56 -14.85
N ASP A 57 -4.45 0.17 -15.36
CA ASP A 57 -3.06 -0.27 -15.32
C ASP A 57 -2.45 0.17 -13.97
N PRO A 58 -2.01 -0.77 -13.11
CA PRO A 58 -1.43 -0.41 -11.82
C PRO A 58 -0.10 0.33 -12.00
N VAL A 59 0.07 1.41 -11.24
CA VAL A 59 1.36 2.10 -11.14
C VAL A 59 2.34 1.17 -10.43
N GLN A 60 3.30 0.66 -11.18
CA GLN A 60 4.29 -0.27 -10.66
C GLN A 60 5.11 0.41 -9.55
N LYS A 61 5.35 -0.33 -8.47
CA LYS A 61 6.13 0.15 -7.30
C LYS A 61 5.52 1.37 -6.60
N TRP A 62 4.18 1.46 -6.60
CA TRP A 62 3.43 2.40 -5.78
C TRP A 62 2.79 1.66 -4.60
N PRO A 63 2.92 2.15 -3.35
CA PRO A 63 3.85 3.20 -2.93
C PRO A 63 5.31 2.74 -3.09
N LYS A 64 6.25 3.70 -3.07
CA LYS A 64 7.67 3.35 -3.08
C LYS A 64 8.04 2.56 -1.82
N PRO A 65 9.13 1.77 -1.85
CA PRO A 65 9.64 1.11 -0.66
C PRO A 65 9.83 2.09 0.50
N LEU A 66 9.56 1.64 1.73
CA LEU A 66 9.72 2.45 2.94
C LEU A 66 11.15 3.00 3.08
N SER A 67 12.15 2.21 2.69
CA SER A 67 13.57 2.58 2.67
C SER A 67 13.91 3.75 1.73
N GLU A 68 13.08 4.01 0.71
CA GLU A 68 13.24 5.20 -0.15
C GLU A 68 12.56 6.44 0.44
N SER A 69 11.64 6.24 1.39
CA SER A 69 10.83 7.31 2.00
C SER A 69 11.43 7.83 3.31
N LEU A 70 12.14 6.98 4.06
CA LEU A 70 12.69 7.30 5.37
C LEU A 70 14.15 6.83 5.53
N PRO A 71 15.00 7.61 6.20
CA PRO A 71 16.38 7.20 6.48
C PRO A 71 16.44 6.04 7.47
N ASN A 72 17.41 5.14 7.34
CA ASN A 72 17.63 3.98 8.22
C ASN A 72 16.48 2.94 8.20
N HIS A 73 15.74 2.84 7.10
CA HIS A 73 14.61 1.91 6.93
C HIS A 73 14.90 0.77 5.94
N GLU A 74 16.17 0.50 5.60
CA GLU A 74 16.56 -0.54 4.64
C GLU A 74 16.14 -1.95 5.07
N GLY A 75 16.00 -2.18 6.38
CA GLY A 75 15.52 -3.43 6.96
C GLY A 75 14.00 -3.52 7.16
N TRP A 76 13.24 -2.49 6.79
CA TRP A 76 11.82 -2.35 7.12
C TRP A 76 10.96 -2.09 5.87
N THR A 77 9.71 -2.52 5.95
CA THR A 77 8.70 -2.36 4.89
C THR A 77 7.34 -2.04 5.51
N TRP A 78 6.43 -1.53 4.69
CA TRP A 78 5.04 -1.27 5.05
C TRP A 78 4.36 -2.50 5.66
N SER A 79 3.55 -2.29 6.70
CA SER A 79 2.72 -3.34 7.31
C SER A 79 1.38 -3.47 6.58
N GLN A 80 0.40 -4.11 7.21
CA GLN A 80 -0.97 -4.17 6.74
C GLN A 80 -1.54 -2.76 6.59
N SER A 81 -1.87 -2.37 5.35
CA SER A 81 -2.76 -1.25 5.09
C SER A 81 -4.17 -1.60 5.55
N THR A 82 -4.77 -0.68 6.29
CA THR A 82 -6.09 -0.81 6.87
C THR A 82 -7.13 0.03 6.15
N ASP A 83 -6.70 1.14 5.53
CA ASP A 83 -7.53 1.94 4.63
C ASP A 83 -6.66 2.75 3.64
N VAL A 84 -7.27 3.13 2.51
CA VAL A 84 -6.69 4.03 1.50
C VAL A 84 -7.74 5.05 1.08
N PHE A 85 -7.49 6.33 1.35
CA PHE A 85 -8.35 7.43 0.97
C PHE A 85 -7.63 8.43 0.06
N ALA A 86 -8.10 8.58 -1.17
CA ALA A 86 -7.54 9.52 -2.14
C ALA A 86 -8.33 10.83 -2.14
N GLU A 87 -7.81 11.87 -1.47
CA GLU A 87 -8.37 13.23 -1.61
C GLU A 87 -8.21 13.73 -3.05
N ASN A 88 -7.01 13.53 -3.59
CA ASN A 88 -6.66 13.79 -4.98
C ASN A 88 -5.42 12.95 -5.37
N PRO A 89 -5.01 12.91 -6.65
CA PRO A 89 -3.88 12.09 -7.08
C PRO A 89 -2.56 12.38 -6.37
N ASP A 90 -2.35 13.61 -5.87
CA ASP A 90 -1.12 14.01 -5.18
C ASP A 90 -1.24 13.98 -3.65
N ARG A 91 -2.36 13.51 -3.11
CA ARG A 91 -2.57 13.40 -1.67
C ARG A 91 -3.47 12.20 -1.36
N VAL A 92 -2.83 11.03 -1.24
CA VAL A 92 -3.48 9.75 -0.94
C VAL A 92 -3.09 9.28 0.44
N PHE A 93 -4.05 9.30 1.37
CA PHE A 93 -3.90 8.78 2.71
C PHE A 93 -3.85 7.26 2.69
N VAL A 94 -2.94 6.69 3.46
CA VAL A 94 -2.89 5.27 3.77
C VAL A 94 -2.77 5.13 5.28
N THR A 95 -3.71 4.40 5.87
CA THR A 95 -3.58 3.96 7.26
C THR A 95 -3.02 2.54 7.28
N GLN A 96 -2.18 2.25 8.25
CA GLN A 96 -1.55 0.94 8.37
C GLN A 96 -1.25 0.58 9.83
N LYS A 97 -0.89 -0.67 10.08
CA LYS A 97 -0.49 -1.15 11.42
C LYS A 97 0.98 -0.88 11.76
N GLY A 98 1.62 0.06 11.08
CA GLY A 98 3.03 0.41 11.23
C GLY A 98 3.92 -0.35 10.26
N GLU A 99 4.93 -1.06 10.75
CA GLU A 99 5.97 -1.64 9.91
C GLU A 99 6.31 -3.10 10.21
N LEU A 100 6.90 -3.74 9.21
CA LEU A 100 7.39 -5.11 9.28
C LEU A 100 8.82 -5.20 8.75
N PRO A 101 9.63 -6.18 9.20
CA PRO A 101 10.95 -6.39 8.64
C PRO A 101 10.85 -6.86 7.18
N VAL A 102 11.80 -6.43 6.35
CA VAL A 102 11.98 -6.95 4.99
C VAL A 102 12.36 -8.43 5.09
N LEU A 103 11.65 -9.28 4.36
CA LEU A 103 11.94 -10.70 4.32
C LEU A 103 13.08 -10.98 3.34
N PRO A 104 13.97 -11.94 3.63
CA PRO A 104 15.02 -12.31 2.71
C PRO A 104 14.43 -12.91 1.43
N THR A 105 15.07 -12.64 0.29
CA THR A 105 14.62 -13.11 -1.03
C THR A 105 14.72 -14.63 -1.19
N GLN A 106 15.55 -15.28 -0.39
CA GLN A 106 15.70 -16.73 -0.36
C GLN A 106 15.42 -17.25 1.05
N LEU A 107 14.26 -17.87 1.22
CA LEU A 107 13.91 -18.57 2.45
C LEU A 107 14.18 -20.05 2.29
N ARG A 108 14.92 -20.61 3.24
CA ARG A 108 15.10 -22.06 3.35
C ARG A 108 13.80 -22.69 3.87
N THR A 109 13.26 -23.65 3.13
CA THR A 109 12.16 -24.48 3.62
C THR A 109 12.66 -25.44 4.70
N THR A 110 11.98 -25.45 5.84
CA THR A 110 12.21 -26.34 6.96
C THR A 110 11.07 -27.36 7.03
N TRP A 111 11.41 -28.64 7.08
CA TRP A 111 10.45 -29.72 7.35
C TRP A 111 10.12 -29.76 8.85
N LEU A 112 8.85 -29.97 9.18
CA LEU A 112 8.30 -29.95 10.55
C LEU A 112 7.62 -31.29 10.90
N PRO A 113 8.35 -32.43 10.84
CA PRO A 113 7.78 -33.75 11.07
C PRO A 113 7.21 -33.94 12.50
N GLU A 114 7.69 -33.15 13.46
CA GLU A 114 7.21 -33.14 14.84
C GLU A 114 5.77 -32.62 14.98
N ILE A 115 5.31 -31.79 14.04
CA ILE A 115 3.92 -31.29 14.01
C ILE A 115 3.02 -32.29 13.27
N GLY A 116 3.52 -32.89 12.19
CA GLY A 116 2.76 -33.86 11.41
C GLY A 116 3.44 -34.26 10.10
N PRO A 117 2.99 -35.37 9.49
CA PRO A 117 3.52 -35.83 8.22
C PRO A 117 3.32 -34.78 7.13
N SER A 118 4.32 -34.62 6.26
CA SER A 118 4.29 -33.74 5.09
C SER A 118 4.17 -32.23 5.37
N LEU A 119 4.45 -31.77 6.60
CA LEU A 119 4.46 -30.35 6.94
C LEU A 119 5.84 -29.71 6.74
N LYS A 120 5.86 -28.52 6.13
CA LYS A 120 7.05 -27.71 5.91
C LYS A 120 6.71 -26.23 5.86
N PHE A 121 7.63 -25.35 6.26
CA PHE A 121 7.47 -23.90 6.22
C PHE A 121 8.74 -23.20 5.71
N PRO A 122 8.64 -22.14 4.88
CA PRO A 122 7.42 -21.66 4.23
C PRO A 122 6.82 -22.68 3.24
N VAL A 123 5.51 -22.56 3.00
CA VAL A 123 4.74 -23.51 2.19
C VAL A 123 4.93 -23.23 0.70
N GLY A 124 5.98 -23.80 0.08
CA GLY A 124 6.20 -23.65 -1.36
C GLY A 124 6.65 -22.25 -1.78
N GLY A 125 7.42 -22.15 -2.86
CA GLY A 125 8.10 -20.91 -3.27
C GLY A 125 7.24 -19.89 -4.03
N GLY A 126 5.92 -20.04 -4.03
CA GLY A 126 5.00 -19.23 -4.84
C GLY A 126 3.81 -18.62 -4.09
N VAL A 127 3.72 -18.80 -2.78
CA VAL A 127 2.66 -18.20 -1.95
C VAL A 127 3.22 -17.11 -1.04
N PRO A 128 2.38 -16.18 -0.57
CA PRO A 128 2.80 -15.22 0.45
C PRO A 128 3.37 -15.94 1.68
N ILE A 129 4.59 -15.54 2.04
CA ILE A 129 5.39 -16.13 3.14
C ILE A 129 5.07 -15.52 4.52
N ARG A 130 4.27 -14.45 4.54
CA ARG A 130 3.79 -13.76 5.74
C ARG A 130 2.41 -13.17 5.45
N GLU A 131 1.51 -13.34 6.40
CA GLU A 131 0.23 -12.63 6.46
C GLU A 131 0.46 -11.37 7.31
N THR A 132 0.20 -10.19 6.75
CA THR A 132 0.62 -8.92 7.37
C THR A 132 -0.28 -8.50 8.53
N ALA A 133 -1.56 -8.89 8.55
CA ALA A 133 -2.50 -8.48 9.59
C ALA A 133 -2.18 -9.05 10.97
N SER A 134 -1.74 -10.31 11.00
CA SER A 134 -1.34 -11.04 12.21
C SER A 134 0.12 -10.75 12.58
N ALA A 135 0.94 -10.29 11.63
CA ALA A 135 2.36 -10.02 11.86
C ALA A 135 2.62 -8.76 12.69
N THR A 136 1.74 -7.75 12.63
CA THR A 136 1.79 -6.60 13.53
C THR A 136 0.56 -6.59 14.43
N PRO A 137 0.69 -6.59 15.77
CA PRO A 137 -0.46 -6.50 16.66
C PRO A 137 -1.15 -5.14 16.56
N SER A 138 -2.46 -5.13 16.76
CA SER A 138 -3.20 -3.88 16.89
C SER A 138 -2.73 -3.08 18.12
N GLY A 139 -2.61 -1.77 17.95
CA GLY A 139 -2.17 -0.80 18.94
C GLY A 139 -0.71 -0.92 19.34
N GLY A 140 0.10 -1.67 18.58
CA GLY A 140 1.51 -1.87 18.91
C GLY A 140 1.72 -2.58 20.25
N LYS A 141 0.75 -3.41 20.68
CA LYS A 141 0.80 -4.10 21.98
C LYS A 141 1.24 -5.55 21.81
N ALA A 142 2.43 -5.87 22.34
CA ALA A 142 2.86 -7.25 22.49
C ALA A 142 1.90 -8.01 23.43
N SER A 143 1.52 -9.22 23.06
CA SER A 143 0.81 -10.12 24.00
C SER A 143 1.81 -10.70 25.00
N ALA A 144 1.38 -10.88 26.25
CA ALA A 144 2.23 -11.45 27.31
C ALA A 144 2.71 -12.88 27.02
N ASP A 145 1.94 -13.63 26.21
CA ASP A 145 2.27 -14.98 25.75
C ASP A 145 3.22 -14.99 24.53
N GLY A 146 3.63 -13.82 24.03
CA GLY A 146 4.53 -13.67 22.88
C GLY A 146 3.90 -14.01 21.52
N ARG A 147 2.60 -14.32 21.45
CA ARG A 147 1.96 -14.76 20.19
C ARG A 147 1.96 -13.70 19.07
N ASN A 148 2.18 -12.44 19.44
CA ASN A 148 2.19 -11.29 18.53
C ASN A 148 3.62 -10.90 18.08
N GLY A 149 4.62 -11.75 18.30
CA GLY A 149 6.01 -11.45 17.97
C GLY A 149 6.64 -10.40 18.90
N ARG A 150 7.90 -10.06 18.62
CA ARG A 150 8.77 -9.20 19.42
C ARG A 150 8.77 -7.77 18.85
N PRO A 151 8.37 -6.75 19.64
CA PRO A 151 8.51 -5.35 19.23
C PRO A 151 9.95 -5.00 18.84
N GLY A 152 10.13 -4.22 17.77
CA GLY A 152 11.43 -3.79 17.26
C GLY A 152 12.22 -4.86 16.49
N ILE A 153 11.73 -6.10 16.47
CA ILE A 153 12.36 -7.20 15.70
C ILE A 153 11.38 -7.72 14.66
N ASP A 154 10.17 -8.09 15.08
CA ASP A 154 9.16 -8.70 14.21
C ASP A 154 8.18 -7.64 13.66
N TRP A 155 8.08 -6.47 14.31
CA TRP A 155 7.26 -5.32 13.89
C TRP A 155 7.68 -4.02 14.61
N ARG A 156 7.31 -2.86 14.05
CA ARG A 156 7.32 -1.54 14.71
C ARG A 156 5.95 -0.88 14.57
N TRP A 157 5.53 -0.13 15.59
CA TRP A 157 4.29 0.65 15.56
C TRP A 157 4.63 2.13 15.36
N GLU A 158 5.03 2.45 14.13
CA GLU A 158 5.52 3.76 13.69
C GLU A 158 4.93 4.06 12.31
N HIS A 159 4.73 5.33 11.96
CA HIS A 159 4.21 5.75 10.64
C HIS A 159 2.83 5.16 10.35
N VAL A 160 1.94 5.16 11.34
CA VAL A 160 0.61 4.52 11.26
C VAL A 160 -0.29 5.18 10.22
N ILE A 161 -0.12 6.49 10.01
CA ILE A 161 -0.82 7.26 8.98
C ILE A 161 0.20 8.00 8.15
N VAL A 162 0.22 7.70 6.85
CA VAL A 162 1.14 8.28 5.88
C VAL A 162 0.36 8.74 4.66
N VAL A 163 0.92 9.70 3.93
CA VAL A 163 0.28 10.24 2.72
C VAL A 163 1.26 10.17 1.56
N PHE A 164 0.79 9.67 0.42
CA PHE A 164 1.58 9.52 -0.79
C PHE A 164 1.10 10.44 -1.91
N ASP A 165 2.05 10.84 -2.78
CA ASP A 165 1.73 11.47 -4.06
C ASP A 165 1.47 10.43 -5.17
N ARG A 166 1.13 10.92 -6.38
CA ARG A 166 0.86 10.07 -7.56
C ARG A 166 2.05 9.21 -7.99
N ASN A 167 3.26 9.56 -7.57
CA ASN A 167 4.50 8.86 -7.91
C ASN A 167 4.92 7.89 -6.80
N GLY A 168 4.16 7.81 -5.71
CA GLY A 168 4.41 6.93 -4.58
C GLY A 168 5.45 7.46 -3.61
N ASN A 169 5.79 8.76 -3.68
CA ASN A 169 6.61 9.40 -2.68
C ASN A 169 5.77 9.66 -1.43
N MET A 170 6.29 9.34 -0.25
CA MET A 170 5.68 9.77 1.00
C MET A 170 5.87 11.27 1.17
N ILE A 171 4.76 12.01 1.26
CA ILE A 171 4.74 13.49 1.35
C ILE A 171 4.28 13.99 2.72
N GLU A 172 3.56 13.18 3.49
CA GLU A 172 3.23 13.45 4.88
C GLU A 172 3.40 12.20 5.72
N ASP A 173 3.80 12.42 6.97
CA ASP A 173 3.94 11.41 8.00
C ASP A 173 3.30 11.98 9.27
N TRP A 174 2.29 11.26 9.77
CA TRP A 174 1.49 11.68 10.92
C TRP A 174 1.94 10.96 12.20
N SER A 175 3.21 10.57 12.29
CA SER A 175 3.80 9.86 13.44
C SER A 175 3.60 10.55 14.79
N GLN A 176 3.36 11.87 14.83
CA GLN A 176 2.97 12.57 16.06
C GLN A 176 1.70 12.01 16.71
N TRP A 177 0.89 11.25 15.96
CA TRP A 177 -0.35 10.62 16.42
C TRP A 177 -0.23 9.10 16.61
N ASP A 178 0.92 8.46 16.36
CA ASP A 178 1.03 6.98 16.38
C ASP A 178 0.52 6.34 17.68
N SER A 179 0.77 7.01 18.81
CA SER A 179 0.42 6.53 20.15
C SER A 179 -1.09 6.47 20.45
N ILE A 180 -1.93 7.18 19.67
CA ILE A 180 -3.38 7.19 19.91
C ILE A 180 -4.12 6.08 19.15
N TRP A 181 -3.43 5.38 18.24
CA TRP A 181 -4.05 4.44 17.31
C TRP A 181 -4.02 3.00 17.83
N GLY A 182 -5.12 2.28 17.59
CA GLY A 182 -5.29 0.86 17.85
C GLY A 182 -5.33 0.10 16.53
N ARG A 183 -6.23 0.50 15.63
CA ARG A 183 -6.24 0.08 14.24
C ARG A 183 -7.11 1.07 13.46
N PRO A 184 -6.53 2.17 12.94
CA PRO A 184 -7.26 3.14 12.14
C PRO A 184 -7.77 2.41 10.90
N HIS A 185 -9.05 2.53 10.61
CA HIS A 185 -9.76 1.63 9.69
C HIS A 185 -10.46 2.35 8.55
N ASP A 186 -10.60 3.66 8.66
CA ASP A 186 -11.29 4.48 7.69
C ASP A 186 -10.80 5.91 7.81
N VAL A 187 -10.54 6.55 6.68
CA VAL A 187 -10.22 7.96 6.54
C VAL A 187 -11.21 8.57 5.58
N GLU A 188 -11.87 9.65 5.97
CA GLU A 188 -12.88 10.29 5.14
C GLU A 188 -12.80 11.82 5.25
N ILE A 189 -13.13 12.51 4.16
CA ILE A 189 -13.32 13.96 4.16
C ILE A 189 -14.75 14.24 3.75
N SER A 190 -15.49 14.95 4.61
CA SER A 190 -16.85 15.33 4.26
C SER A 190 -16.86 16.21 2.99
N PRO A 191 -17.67 15.87 1.97
CA PRO A 191 -17.82 16.73 0.79
C PRO A 191 -18.47 18.07 1.14
N TYR A 192 -19.14 18.16 2.30
CA TYR A 192 -19.84 19.35 2.79
C TYR A 192 -18.99 20.22 3.72
N ASP A 193 -17.81 19.77 4.15
CA ASP A 193 -16.91 20.56 5.01
C ASP A 193 -15.94 21.38 4.13
N PRO A 194 -16.09 22.73 4.05
CA PRO A 194 -15.20 23.57 3.25
C PRO A 194 -13.77 23.63 3.83
N GLU A 195 -13.59 23.34 5.11
CA GLU A 195 -12.27 23.28 5.75
C GLU A 195 -11.55 21.96 5.45
N LYS A 196 -12.23 20.99 4.82
CA LYS A 196 -11.68 19.68 4.45
C LYS A 196 -11.03 18.94 5.62
N ASN A 197 -11.59 19.09 6.81
CA ASN A 197 -11.09 18.39 7.98
C ASN A 197 -11.12 16.86 7.78
N ILE A 198 -10.11 16.18 8.28
CA ILE A 198 -9.91 14.75 8.09
C ILE A 198 -10.60 13.99 9.23
N TRP A 199 -11.44 13.02 8.91
CA TRP A 199 -12.06 12.13 9.88
C TRP A 199 -11.40 10.76 9.81
N ILE A 200 -11.11 10.19 10.97
CA ILE A 200 -10.44 8.90 11.09
C ILE A 200 -11.16 8.04 12.11
N VAL A 201 -11.57 6.85 11.68
CA VAL A 201 -12.22 5.84 12.53
C VAL A 201 -11.16 4.87 13.04
N ASP A 202 -11.08 4.65 14.35
CA ASP A 202 -10.22 3.62 14.93
C ASP A 202 -11.05 2.44 15.47
N ALA A 203 -10.87 1.28 14.85
CA ALA A 203 -11.61 0.09 15.20
C ALA A 203 -11.18 -0.49 16.54
N ASP A 204 -9.88 -0.65 16.77
CA ASP A 204 -9.40 -1.40 17.95
C ASP A 204 -9.19 -0.51 19.19
N ASN A 205 -9.24 0.82 19.04
CA ASN A 205 -9.35 1.78 20.13
C ASN A 205 -10.75 2.41 20.25
N HIS A 206 -11.73 2.02 19.44
CA HIS A 206 -13.15 2.32 19.66
C HIS A 206 -13.52 3.81 19.69
N PHE A 207 -12.92 4.61 18.81
CA PHE A 207 -13.23 6.04 18.73
C PHE A 207 -13.20 6.53 17.27
N VAL A 208 -13.76 7.72 17.05
CA VAL A 208 -13.61 8.47 15.81
C VAL A 208 -12.97 9.82 16.16
N SER A 209 -12.01 10.30 15.37
CA SER A 209 -11.42 11.63 15.57
C SER A 209 -11.45 12.47 14.32
N LYS A 210 -11.65 13.78 14.51
CA LYS A 210 -11.55 14.81 13.48
C LYS A 210 -10.22 15.55 13.64
N PHE A 211 -9.51 15.78 12.55
CA PHE A 211 -8.27 16.54 12.50
C PHE A 211 -8.40 17.74 11.55
N SER A 212 -7.57 18.76 11.77
CA SER A 212 -7.37 19.80 10.75
C SER A 212 -6.92 19.17 9.44
N HIS A 213 -7.22 19.80 8.31
CA HIS A 213 -6.84 19.28 6.98
C HIS A 213 -5.33 19.01 6.85
N ASP A 214 -4.50 19.81 7.54
CA ASP A 214 -3.04 19.65 7.61
C ASP A 214 -2.55 18.62 8.65
N GLY A 215 -3.46 17.94 9.36
CA GLY A 215 -3.15 16.90 10.34
C GLY A 215 -2.49 17.37 11.64
N LYS A 216 -2.26 18.67 11.83
CA LYS A 216 -1.50 19.18 12.99
C LYS A 216 -2.30 19.27 14.27
N LYS A 217 -3.64 19.30 14.20
CA LYS A 217 -4.51 19.44 15.36
C LYS A 217 -5.60 18.39 15.33
N ARG A 218 -5.82 17.71 16.46
CA ARG A 218 -7.03 16.93 16.71
C ARG A 218 -8.12 17.89 17.20
N LEU A 219 -9.19 18.02 16.42
CA LEU A 219 -10.28 18.96 16.63
C LEU A 219 -11.43 18.35 17.44
N LEU A 220 -11.66 17.05 17.28
CA LEU A 220 -12.75 16.33 17.95
C LEU A 220 -12.35 14.88 18.20
N THR A 221 -12.88 14.31 19.28
CA THR A 221 -12.90 12.87 19.53
C THR A 221 -14.32 12.48 19.93
N LEU A 222 -14.88 11.49 19.25
CA LEU A 222 -16.15 10.84 19.55
C LEU A 222 -15.86 9.44 20.10
N GLY A 223 -16.57 9.01 21.14
CA GLY A 223 -16.22 7.80 21.88
C GLY A 223 -15.22 8.04 23.01
N THR A 224 -14.96 6.99 23.80
CA THR A 224 -13.90 6.95 24.81
C THR A 224 -12.78 6.04 24.33
N PRO A 225 -11.60 6.56 23.94
CA PRO A 225 -10.51 5.74 23.43
C PRO A 225 -10.14 4.58 24.36
N GLY A 226 -10.12 3.37 23.80
CA GLY A 226 -9.81 2.12 24.49
C GLY A 226 -10.96 1.50 25.27
N VAL A 227 -12.14 2.14 25.32
CA VAL A 227 -13.32 1.65 26.06
C VAL A 227 -14.43 1.31 25.07
N PRO A 228 -14.68 0.00 24.80
CA PRO A 228 -15.79 -0.39 23.95
C PRO A 228 -17.12 -0.19 24.68
N GLY A 229 -18.16 0.16 23.94
CA GLY A 229 -19.51 0.25 24.48
C GLY A 229 -20.58 0.27 23.41
N THR A 230 -21.83 0.13 23.86
CA THR A 230 -23.04 0.13 23.02
C THR A 230 -24.06 1.16 23.49
N ASP A 231 -23.60 2.18 24.23
CA ASP A 231 -24.40 3.33 24.64
C ASP A 231 -24.18 4.51 23.70
N ASP A 232 -24.88 5.63 23.94
CA ASP A 232 -24.87 6.81 23.07
C ASP A 232 -23.51 7.53 23.00
N THR A 233 -22.55 7.17 23.86
CA THR A 233 -21.28 7.86 24.02
C THR A 233 -20.05 7.00 23.71
N HIS A 234 -20.23 5.72 23.44
CA HIS A 234 -19.15 4.78 23.16
C HIS A 234 -19.33 4.09 21.81
N PHE A 235 -18.22 3.75 21.16
CA PHE A 235 -18.24 2.84 20.03
C PHE A 235 -17.79 1.44 20.47
N SER A 236 -18.17 0.43 19.70
CA SER A 236 -17.63 -0.92 19.84
C SER A 236 -17.13 -1.39 18.48
N ARG A 237 -15.85 -1.12 18.23
CA ARG A 237 -15.14 -1.49 17.01
C ARG A 237 -15.77 -0.93 15.72
N PRO A 238 -15.89 0.41 15.61
CA PRO A 238 -16.37 1.05 14.39
C PRO A 238 -15.34 0.84 13.27
N THR A 239 -15.78 0.58 12.05
CA THR A 239 -14.88 0.28 10.93
C THR A 239 -15.01 1.23 9.74
N PHE A 240 -16.06 2.04 9.71
CA PHE A 240 -16.37 2.90 8.58
C PHE A 240 -17.31 4.03 9.01
N MET A 241 -17.26 5.17 8.33
CA MET A 241 -18.25 6.23 8.43
C MET A 241 -18.59 6.82 7.06
N ALA A 242 -19.78 7.39 6.94
CA ALA A 242 -20.20 8.12 5.75
C ALA A 242 -20.87 9.43 6.14
N PHE A 243 -20.76 10.42 5.26
CA PHE A 243 -21.48 11.68 5.41
C PHE A 243 -22.76 11.64 4.58
N MET A 244 -23.88 12.00 5.23
CA MET A 244 -25.13 12.30 4.54
C MET A 244 -25.28 13.82 4.46
N ASP A 245 -25.97 14.31 3.44
CA ASP A 245 -26.38 15.70 3.46
C ASP A 245 -27.42 15.91 4.58
N ALA A 246 -27.61 17.16 5.01
CA ALA A 246 -28.56 17.46 6.08
C ALA A 246 -30.04 17.29 5.67
N ASN A 247 -30.32 16.91 4.41
CA ASN A 247 -31.65 16.92 3.79
C ASN A 247 -32.09 15.53 3.28
N THR A 248 -31.34 14.48 3.59
CA THR A 248 -31.61 13.07 3.25
C THR A 248 -31.86 12.27 4.52
#